data_AF-A0A3Q7JUL9-F1
#
_entry.id   AF-A0A3Q7JUL9-F1
#
_cell.length_a   1.000
_cell.length_b   1.000
_cell.length_c   1.000
_cell.angle_alpha   90.00
_cell.angle_beta   90.00
_cell.angle_gamma   90.00
#
_symmetry.space_group_name_H-M   'P 1'
#
loop_
_entity.id
_entity.type
_entity.pdbx_description
1 polymer ?
#
loop_
_entity_poly.entity_id
_entity_poly.type
_entity_poly.pdbx_seq_one_letter_code
_entity_poly.pdbx_strand_id
1 'polypeptide(L)'
;MSLTYSTVAWAASVGRGIEGRVVSYELRGEKTSDNVFMFLSALGDVAFAYAGHNVVLEIQATIPSTPEKPSKGPMWKGVWVAYLIVAICYLPVAFIGYWAFGNQVEDNILLSLEKPMWLVAAANMFVVVHVIGSYQVFAMPMFDMIETYAVKSIKLKPSTFLRFAVRTTYVAMTLFVGMTIPFFGGLMGFFGGFALAPTSYYLPCIIWLIIVKPKRFGFSWWMNWFCIIIGVLLTVLSPIGGMWTLIKQAKNYRFYQ
;
A
#
# COMPACT_ATOMS: atom_id res chain seq x y z
N MET A 1 5.30 -1.62 -7.00
CA MET A 1 5.63 -3.00 -7.42
C MET A 1 6.54 -2.97 -8.62
N SER A 2 7.61 -3.77 -8.63
CA SER A 2 8.43 -3.92 -9.83
C SER A 2 7.64 -4.67 -10.90
N LEU A 3 7.62 -4.17 -12.13
CA LEU A 3 7.07 -4.88 -13.30
C LEU A 3 7.65 -6.30 -13.40
N THR A 4 8.95 -6.44 -13.09
CA THR A 4 9.63 -7.74 -13.11
C THR A 4 9.08 -8.68 -12.05
N TYR A 5 8.83 -8.19 -10.84
CA TYR A 5 8.24 -9.00 -9.76
C TYR A 5 6.84 -9.47 -10.14
N SER A 6 5.98 -8.56 -10.60
CA SER A 6 4.60 -8.94 -10.96
C SER A 6 4.61 -9.94 -12.11
N THR A 7 5.47 -9.73 -13.11
CA THR A 7 5.61 -10.65 -14.25
C THR A 7 6.08 -12.02 -13.82
N VAL A 8 7.11 -12.11 -12.96
CA VAL A 8 7.55 -13.39 -12.41
C VAL A 8 6.44 -14.05 -11.61
N ALA A 9 5.74 -13.30 -10.75
CA ALA A 9 4.67 -13.83 -9.91
C ALA A 9 3.55 -14.47 -10.73
N TRP A 10 2.96 -13.76 -11.71
CA TRP A 10 1.87 -14.32 -12.50
C TRP A 10 2.37 -15.37 -13.50
N ALA A 11 3.51 -15.17 -14.16
CA ALA A 11 4.03 -16.13 -15.14
C ALA A 11 4.44 -17.46 -14.48
N ALA A 12 5.07 -17.42 -13.31
CA ALA A 12 5.40 -18.62 -12.55
C ALA A 12 4.14 -19.30 -12.00
N SER A 13 3.09 -18.53 -11.66
CA SER A 13 1.79 -19.09 -11.27
C SER A 13 1.12 -19.84 -12.43
N VAL A 14 1.18 -19.29 -13.66
CA VAL A 14 0.74 -20.01 -14.87
C VAL A 14 1.54 -21.30 -15.06
N GLY A 15 2.87 -21.20 -15.00
CA GLY A 15 3.76 -22.34 -15.21
C GLY A 15 3.61 -23.43 -14.14
N ARG A 16 3.26 -23.07 -12.90
CA ARG A 16 2.97 -24.04 -11.84
C ARG A 16 1.63 -24.75 -12.07
N GLY A 17 0.66 -24.06 -12.68
CA GLY A 17 -0.63 -24.61 -13.11
C GLY A 17 -1.45 -25.24 -11.97
N ILE A 18 -2.56 -25.88 -12.31
CA ILE A 18 -3.41 -26.64 -11.36
C ILE A 18 -3.26 -28.16 -11.54
N GLU A 19 -2.57 -28.61 -12.59
CA GLU A 19 -2.45 -30.02 -12.94
C GLU A 19 -1.70 -30.81 -11.85
N GLY A 20 -2.29 -31.93 -11.44
CA GLY A 20 -1.75 -32.80 -10.41
C GLY A 20 -1.88 -32.29 -8.97
N ARG A 21 -2.60 -31.18 -8.73
CA ARG A 21 -2.84 -30.62 -7.39
C ARG A 21 -4.34 -30.47 -7.10
N VAL A 22 -4.72 -30.67 -5.85
CA VAL A 22 -6.07 -30.35 -5.36
C VAL A 22 -6.05 -28.90 -4.89
N VAL A 23 -6.67 -28.00 -5.67
CA VAL A 23 -6.80 -26.57 -5.33
C VAL A 23 -8.23 -26.32 -4.86
N SER A 24 -8.39 -25.83 -3.63
CA SER A 24 -9.69 -25.44 -3.08
C SER A 24 -9.91 -23.95 -3.21
N TYR A 25 -11.15 -23.56 -3.52
CA TYR A 25 -11.60 -22.16 -3.61
C TYR A 25 -12.64 -21.84 -2.52
N GLU A 26 -12.78 -22.72 -1.54
CA GLU A 26 -13.65 -22.50 -0.39
C GLU A 26 -13.10 -21.39 0.52
N LEU A 27 -13.99 -20.78 1.29
CA LEU A 27 -13.61 -19.73 2.23
C LEU A 27 -12.62 -20.27 3.27
N ARG A 28 -11.53 -19.51 3.51
CA ARG A 28 -10.40 -19.94 4.37
C ARG A 28 -10.76 -20.01 5.86
N GLY A 29 -11.73 -19.22 6.32
CA GLY A 29 -12.12 -19.17 7.73
C GLY A 29 -13.01 -20.34 8.12
N GLU A 30 -12.70 -20.98 9.25
CA GLU A 30 -13.49 -22.08 9.82
C GLU A 30 -14.92 -21.66 10.21
N LYS A 31 -15.08 -20.39 10.61
CA LYS A 31 -16.36 -19.80 11.03
C LYS A 31 -16.76 -18.67 10.10
N THR A 32 -18.06 -18.45 9.96
CA THR A 32 -18.60 -17.30 9.22
C THR A 32 -18.05 -15.97 9.72
N SER A 33 -17.90 -15.82 11.05
CA SER A 33 -17.30 -14.62 11.66
C SER A 33 -15.89 -14.35 11.15
N ASP A 34 -15.09 -15.40 10.99
CA ASP A 34 -13.69 -15.29 10.57
C ASP A 34 -13.62 -14.79 9.13
N ASN A 35 -14.48 -15.33 8.27
CA ASN A 35 -14.60 -14.89 6.88
C ASN A 35 -15.05 -13.43 6.76
N VAL A 36 -15.94 -12.96 7.64
CA VAL A 36 -16.33 -11.55 7.70
C VAL A 36 -15.14 -10.67 8.05
N PHE A 37 -14.38 -10.99 9.11
CA PHE A 37 -13.21 -10.19 9.48
C PHE A 37 -12.11 -10.19 8.41
N MET A 38 -11.88 -11.34 7.77
CA MET A 38 -10.95 -11.44 6.64
C MET A 38 -11.40 -10.57 5.46
N PHE A 39 -12.70 -10.57 5.13
CA PHE A 39 -13.25 -9.70 4.10
C PHE A 39 -13.05 -8.21 4.43
N LEU A 40 -13.29 -7.82 5.68
CA LEU A 40 -13.04 -6.44 6.13
C LEU A 40 -11.56 -6.07 6.01
N SER A 41 -10.64 -6.98 6.37
CA SER A 41 -9.19 -6.78 6.20
C SER A 41 -8.83 -6.58 4.73
N ALA A 42 -9.40 -7.41 3.84
CA ALA A 42 -9.13 -7.36 2.40
C ALA A 42 -9.57 -6.04 1.75
N LEU A 43 -10.62 -5.39 2.26
CA LEU A 43 -10.99 -4.03 1.82
C LEU A 43 -9.85 -3.03 2.09
N GLY A 44 -9.16 -3.20 3.21
CA GLY A 44 -7.98 -2.43 3.59
C GLY A 44 -6.78 -2.73 2.70
N ASP A 45 -6.54 -4.01 2.39
CA ASP A 45 -5.47 -4.42 1.48
C ASP A 45 -5.64 -3.80 0.09
N VAL A 46 -6.87 -3.78 -0.43
CA VAL A 46 -7.20 -3.11 -1.69
C VAL A 46 -6.97 -1.60 -1.60
N ALA A 47 -7.41 -0.96 -0.51
CA ALA A 47 -7.18 0.47 -0.31
C ALA A 47 -5.67 0.80 -0.21
N PHE A 48 -4.90 -0.04 0.48
CA PHE A 48 -3.45 0.08 0.61
C PHE A 48 -2.76 -0.07 -0.75
N ALA A 49 -3.22 -1.00 -1.59
CA ALA A 49 -2.62 -1.28 -2.89
C ALA A 49 -2.57 -0.03 -3.81
N TYR A 50 -3.55 0.87 -3.69
CA TYR A 50 -3.64 2.12 -4.46
C TYR A 50 -3.18 3.36 -3.68
N ALA A 51 -2.44 3.18 -2.59
CA ALA A 51 -1.92 4.27 -1.80
C ALA A 51 -0.62 4.85 -2.38
N GLY A 52 -0.73 5.95 -3.12
CA GLY A 52 0.41 6.78 -3.55
C GLY A 52 0.23 8.28 -3.30
N HIS A 53 -0.89 8.69 -2.70
CA HIS A 53 -1.30 10.09 -2.63
C HIS A 53 -0.40 10.95 -1.73
N ASN A 54 0.26 10.35 -0.73
CA ASN A 54 1.16 11.04 0.20
C ASN A 54 2.45 11.55 -0.46
N VAL A 55 2.83 11.01 -1.63
CA VAL A 55 4.03 11.44 -2.38
C VAL A 55 3.68 12.21 -3.66
N VAL A 56 2.39 12.40 -3.96
CA VAL A 56 1.92 13.10 -5.16
C VAL A 56 2.49 14.52 -5.24
N LEU A 57 2.52 15.25 -4.13
CA LEU A 57 3.06 16.61 -4.12
C LEU A 57 4.56 16.64 -4.35
N GLU A 58 5.32 15.69 -3.80
CA GLU A 58 6.76 15.59 -4.03
C GLU A 58 7.08 15.24 -5.48
N ILE A 59 6.34 14.30 -6.06
CA ILE A 59 6.49 13.96 -7.48
C ILE A 59 6.14 15.19 -8.33
N GLN A 60 5.02 15.86 -8.05
CA GLN A 60 4.59 17.03 -8.81
C GLN A 60 5.58 18.19 -8.70
N ALA A 61 6.25 18.37 -7.55
CA ALA A 61 7.27 19.39 -7.35
C ALA A 61 8.52 19.18 -8.21
N THR A 62 8.81 17.94 -8.64
CA THR A 62 9.93 17.64 -9.56
C THR A 62 9.59 17.85 -11.03
N ILE A 63 8.32 18.02 -11.38
CA ILE A 63 7.89 18.23 -12.76
C ILE A 63 8.18 19.70 -13.14
N PRO A 64 8.93 19.96 -14.22
CA PRO A 64 9.16 21.32 -14.68
C PRO A 64 7.84 22.06 -14.93
N SER A 65 7.69 23.22 -14.33
CA SER A 65 6.51 24.07 -14.51
C SER A 65 6.88 25.55 -14.64
N THR A 66 6.14 26.25 -15.50
CA THR A 66 6.17 27.72 -15.60
C THR A 66 4.77 28.27 -15.28
N PRO A 67 4.62 29.57 -14.99
CA PRO A 67 3.30 30.18 -14.82
C PRO A 67 2.36 29.92 -16.02
N GLU A 68 2.88 29.84 -17.25
CA GLU A 68 2.06 29.51 -18.43
C GLU A 68 1.81 28.01 -18.60
N LYS A 69 2.67 27.15 -18.04
CA LYS A 69 2.60 25.69 -18.15
C LYS A 69 2.60 25.04 -16.77
N PRO A 70 1.44 24.97 -16.10
CA PRO A 70 1.35 24.40 -14.76
C PRO A 70 1.61 22.88 -14.77
N SER A 71 2.28 22.38 -13.73
CA SER A 71 2.62 20.95 -13.55
C SER A 71 1.40 20.03 -13.49
N LYS A 72 0.20 20.56 -13.23
CA LYS A 72 -1.06 19.78 -13.15
C LYS A 72 -1.35 18.94 -14.40
N GLY A 73 -1.02 19.45 -15.59
CA GLY A 73 -1.31 18.78 -16.86
C GLY A 73 -0.44 17.54 -17.08
N PRO A 74 0.90 17.68 -17.04
CA PRO A 74 1.81 16.54 -17.05
C PRO A 74 1.55 15.56 -15.91
N MET A 75 1.29 16.07 -14.70
CA MET A 75 0.97 15.23 -13.53
C MET A 75 -0.24 14.33 -13.79
N TRP A 76 -1.34 14.90 -14.33
CA TRP A 76 -2.54 14.12 -14.67
C TRP A 76 -2.26 12.99 -15.67
N LYS A 77 -1.46 13.26 -16.71
CA LYS A 77 -1.04 12.23 -17.67
C LYS A 77 -0.20 11.14 -16.99
N GLY A 78 0.73 11.54 -16.12
CA GLY A 78 1.54 10.62 -15.34
C GLY A 78 0.70 9.71 -14.43
N VAL A 79 -0.30 10.26 -13.76
CA VAL A 79 -1.23 9.51 -12.91
C VAL A 79 -1.99 8.46 -13.72
N TRP A 80 -2.54 8.82 -14.88
CA TRP A 80 -3.24 7.85 -15.74
C TRP A 80 -2.35 6.68 -16.17
N VAL A 81 -1.13 6.97 -16.62
CA VAL A 81 -0.15 5.94 -17.00
C VAL A 81 0.22 5.08 -15.80
N ALA A 82 0.44 5.69 -14.63
CA ALA A 82 0.77 4.97 -13.40
C ALA A 82 -0.34 3.99 -13.00
N TYR A 83 -1.61 4.43 -12.98
CA TYR A 83 -2.74 3.56 -12.64
C TYR A 83 -2.96 2.45 -13.67
N LEU A 84 -2.70 2.70 -14.96
CA LEU A 84 -2.71 1.66 -15.99
C LEU A 84 -1.63 0.60 -15.72
N ILE A 85 -0.39 1.03 -15.42
CA ILE A 85 0.71 0.12 -15.07
C ILE A 85 0.36 -0.69 -13.82
N VAL A 86 -0.19 -0.03 -12.79
CA VAL A 86 -0.64 -0.71 -11.56
C VAL A 86 -1.68 -1.78 -11.87
N ALA A 87 -2.68 -1.49 -12.71
CA ALA A 87 -3.69 -2.46 -13.11
C ALA A 87 -3.07 -3.67 -13.84
N ILE A 88 -2.14 -3.43 -14.76
CA ILE A 88 -1.41 -4.49 -15.48
C ILE A 88 -0.53 -5.31 -14.53
N CYS A 89 -0.01 -4.73 -13.46
CA CYS A 89 0.78 -5.47 -12.47
C CYS A 89 -0.10 -6.27 -11.51
N TYR A 90 -1.18 -5.69 -11.01
CA TYR A 90 -1.94 -6.23 -9.88
C TYR A 90 -2.99 -7.23 -10.33
N LEU A 91 -3.75 -6.92 -11.38
CA LEU A 91 -4.87 -7.77 -11.80
C LEU A 91 -4.41 -9.16 -12.25
N PRO A 92 -3.35 -9.31 -13.07
CA PRO A 92 -2.85 -10.64 -13.42
C PRO A 92 -2.37 -11.42 -12.20
N VAL A 93 -1.64 -10.78 -11.28
CA VAL A 93 -1.15 -11.43 -10.05
C VAL A 93 -2.32 -11.89 -9.18
N ALA A 94 -3.33 -11.06 -9.01
CA ALA A 94 -4.52 -11.39 -8.21
C ALA A 94 -5.33 -12.53 -8.85
N PHE A 95 -5.69 -12.42 -10.14
CA PHE A 95 -6.54 -13.41 -10.80
C PHE A 95 -5.81 -14.73 -11.05
N ILE A 96 -4.61 -14.68 -11.63
CA ILE A 96 -3.85 -15.88 -11.96
C ILE A 96 -3.29 -16.52 -10.69
N GLY A 97 -2.83 -15.72 -9.72
CA GLY A 97 -2.38 -16.24 -8.43
C GLY A 97 -3.50 -16.96 -7.69
N TYR A 98 -4.69 -16.36 -7.61
CA TYR A 98 -5.83 -17.04 -6.98
C TYR A 98 -6.27 -18.28 -7.76
N TRP A 99 -6.26 -18.25 -9.09
CA TRP A 99 -6.51 -19.44 -9.91
C TRP A 99 -5.46 -20.56 -9.69
N ALA A 100 -4.20 -20.21 -9.49
CA ALA A 100 -3.14 -21.21 -9.30
C ALA A 100 -3.09 -21.78 -7.87
N PHE A 101 -3.46 -21.01 -6.84
CA PHE A 101 -3.28 -21.38 -5.43
C PHE A 101 -4.57 -21.47 -4.61
N GLY A 102 -5.68 -20.94 -5.12
CA GLY A 102 -6.96 -20.93 -4.43
C GLY A 102 -6.87 -20.28 -3.04
N ASN A 103 -7.50 -20.91 -2.07
CA ASN A 103 -7.52 -20.45 -0.67
C ASN A 103 -6.21 -20.66 0.10
N GLN A 104 -5.20 -21.29 -0.52
CA GLN A 104 -3.85 -21.47 0.04
C GLN A 104 -2.88 -20.35 -0.37
N VAL A 105 -3.36 -19.33 -1.09
CA VAL A 105 -2.52 -18.17 -1.41
C VAL A 105 -2.09 -17.46 -0.13
N GLU A 106 -0.80 -17.13 -0.06
CA GLU A 106 -0.20 -16.38 1.04
C GLU A 106 -0.22 -14.88 0.72
N ASP A 107 -0.15 -14.03 1.76
CA ASP A 107 -0.13 -12.57 1.61
C ASP A 107 0.97 -12.09 0.65
N ASN A 108 2.11 -12.81 0.63
CA ASN A 108 3.15 -12.69 -0.37
C ASN A 108 3.14 -13.90 -1.29
N ILE A 109 2.70 -13.71 -2.53
CA ILE A 109 2.56 -14.78 -3.54
C ILE A 109 3.87 -15.53 -3.84
N LEU A 110 5.04 -14.93 -3.61
CA LEU A 110 6.31 -15.65 -3.77
C LEU A 110 6.48 -16.78 -2.75
N LEU A 111 5.85 -16.65 -1.57
CA LEU A 111 5.82 -17.72 -0.57
C LEU A 111 4.96 -18.89 -1.07
N SER A 112 3.86 -18.61 -1.77
CA SER A 112 3.03 -19.64 -2.40
C SER A 112 3.75 -20.35 -3.55
N LEU A 113 4.71 -19.69 -4.22
CA LEU A 113 5.39 -20.22 -5.40
C LEU A 113 6.45 -21.28 -5.13
N GLU A 114 7.16 -21.26 -3.99
CA GLU A 114 8.15 -22.24 -3.44
C GLU A 114 9.28 -22.76 -4.37
N LYS A 115 9.02 -23.03 -5.65
CA LYS A 115 9.90 -23.60 -6.67
C LYS A 115 9.64 -22.97 -8.05
N PRO A 116 10.67 -22.90 -8.93
CA PRO A 116 12.07 -23.22 -8.66
C PRO A 116 12.73 -22.12 -7.80
N MET A 117 13.59 -22.52 -6.86
CA MET A 117 14.13 -21.60 -5.84
C MET A 117 14.93 -20.44 -6.43
N TRP A 118 15.65 -20.64 -7.53
CA TRP A 118 16.42 -19.57 -8.18
C TRP A 118 15.53 -18.43 -8.68
N LEU A 119 14.33 -18.76 -9.18
CA LEU A 119 13.39 -17.77 -9.71
C LEU A 119 12.77 -16.96 -8.57
N VAL A 120 12.40 -17.62 -7.48
CA VAL A 120 11.90 -16.97 -6.26
C VAL A 120 12.97 -16.06 -5.65
N ALA A 121 14.22 -16.52 -5.60
CA ALA A 121 15.35 -15.71 -5.11
C ALA A 121 15.59 -14.48 -5.99
N ALA A 122 15.57 -14.63 -7.32
CA ALA A 122 15.69 -13.50 -8.25
C ALA A 122 14.54 -12.50 -8.09
N ALA A 123 13.30 -12.98 -7.96
CA ALA A 123 12.13 -12.13 -7.73
C ALA A 123 12.25 -11.34 -6.41
N ASN A 124 12.66 -12.00 -5.33
CA ASN A 124 12.91 -11.34 -4.04
C ASN A 124 14.01 -10.28 -4.16
N MET A 125 15.09 -10.54 -4.90
CA MET A 125 16.15 -9.53 -5.11
C MET A 125 15.62 -8.30 -5.86
N PHE A 126 14.79 -8.48 -6.89
CA PHE A 126 14.14 -7.36 -7.57
C PHE A 126 13.21 -6.56 -6.66
N VAL A 127 12.48 -7.23 -5.75
CA VAL A 127 11.67 -6.54 -4.73
C VAL A 127 12.56 -5.70 -3.83
N VAL A 128 13.69 -6.22 -3.36
CA VAL A 128 14.63 -5.46 -2.52
C VAL A 128 15.12 -4.20 -3.23
N VAL A 129 15.60 -4.32 -4.47
CA VAL A 129 16.08 -3.16 -5.25
C VAL A 129 14.97 -2.12 -5.42
N HIS A 130 13.76 -2.56 -5.77
CA HIS A 130 12.61 -1.69 -5.91
C HIS A 130 12.24 -0.97 -4.61
N VAL A 131 12.15 -1.71 -3.50
CA VAL A 131 11.72 -1.19 -2.20
C VAL A 131 12.76 -0.23 -1.63
N ILE A 132 14.07 -0.45 -1.85
CA ILE A 132 15.11 0.51 -1.47
C ILE A 132 14.84 1.88 -2.13
N GLY A 133 14.56 1.88 -3.44
CA GLY A 133 14.25 3.12 -4.17
C GLY A 133 12.94 3.77 -3.69
N SER A 134 11.88 2.98 -3.54
CA SER A 134 10.59 3.48 -3.06
C SER A 134 10.66 4.02 -1.64
N TYR A 135 11.41 3.38 -0.73
CA TYR A 135 11.59 3.83 0.64
C TYR A 135 12.16 5.25 0.68
N GLN A 136 13.12 5.60 -0.18
CA GLN A 136 13.67 6.95 -0.22
C GLN A 136 12.60 7.99 -0.55
N VAL A 137 11.76 7.73 -1.56
CA VAL A 137 10.70 8.66 -1.97
C VAL A 137 9.64 8.82 -0.87
N PHE A 138 9.23 7.71 -0.24
CA PHE A 138 8.21 7.72 0.81
C PHE A 138 8.72 8.28 2.15
N ALA A 139 10.01 8.15 2.45
CA ALA A 139 10.59 8.67 3.68
C ALA A 139 10.86 10.18 3.62
N MET A 140 10.97 10.78 2.43
CA MET A 140 11.27 12.22 2.28
C MET A 140 10.27 13.15 2.99
N PRO A 141 8.94 13.00 2.82
CA PRO A 141 7.98 13.81 3.57
C PRO A 141 8.08 13.64 5.08
N MET A 142 8.39 12.41 5.54
CA MET A 142 8.56 12.12 6.97
C MET A 142 9.81 12.80 7.53
N PHE A 143 10.91 12.76 6.79
CA PHE A 143 12.12 13.47 7.16
C PHE A 143 11.88 14.97 7.23
N ASP A 144 11.22 15.56 6.23
CA ASP A 144 10.94 17.00 6.22
C ASP A 144 10.02 17.41 7.39
N MET A 145 8.99 16.60 7.69
CA MET A 145 8.11 16.84 8.82
C MET A 145 8.85 16.83 10.16
N ILE A 146 9.69 15.81 10.42
CA ILE A 146 10.42 15.68 11.68
C ILE A 146 11.52 16.74 11.79
N GLU A 147 12.28 16.99 10.71
CA GLU A 147 13.31 18.04 10.66
C GLU A 147 12.68 19.42 10.90
N THR A 148 11.55 19.72 10.25
CA THR A 148 10.81 20.99 10.44
C THR A 148 10.30 21.14 11.87
N TYR A 149 9.75 20.08 12.46
CA TYR A 149 9.30 20.10 13.86
C TYR A 149 10.47 20.33 14.82
N ALA A 150 11.60 19.65 14.62
CA ALA A 150 12.81 19.82 15.42
C ALA A 150 13.36 21.26 15.37
N VAL A 151 13.35 21.88 14.19
CA VAL A 151 13.84 23.25 14.02
C VAL A 151 12.86 24.29 14.54
N LYS A 152 11.56 24.16 14.21
CA LYS A 152 10.56 25.20 14.54
C LYS A 152 10.00 25.07 15.96
N SER A 153 9.73 23.86 16.43
CA SER A 153 9.08 23.62 17.72
C SER A 153 10.09 23.37 18.83
N ILE A 154 11.11 22.54 18.59
CA ILE A 154 12.16 22.24 19.58
C ILE A 154 13.30 23.29 19.54
N LYS A 155 13.32 24.16 18.51
CA LYS A 155 14.32 25.23 18.33
C LYS A 155 15.76 24.71 18.18
N LEU A 156 15.93 23.50 17.64
CA LEU A 156 17.25 22.97 17.31
C LEU A 156 17.83 23.71 16.10
N LYS A 157 19.15 23.93 16.10
CA LYS A 157 19.83 24.56 14.96
C LYS A 157 19.81 23.60 13.76
N PRO A 158 19.38 24.05 12.58
CA PRO A 158 19.49 23.24 11.36
C PRO A 158 20.98 22.96 11.09
N SER A 159 21.35 21.69 11.07
CA SER A 159 22.72 21.24 10.88
C SER A 159 22.75 19.88 10.20
N THR A 160 23.85 19.57 9.51
CA THR A 160 24.04 18.25 8.88
C THR A 160 23.94 17.11 9.90
N PHE A 161 24.39 17.37 11.14
CA PHE A 161 24.28 16.41 12.24
C PHE A 161 22.82 16.16 12.63
N LEU A 162 21.98 17.19 12.75
CA LEU A 162 20.55 17.03 13.04
C LEU A 162 19.87 16.17 11.96
N ARG A 163 20.14 16.45 10.68
CA ARG A 163 19.58 15.69 9.55
C ARG A 163 20.02 14.24 9.59
N PHE A 164 21.31 13.99 9.83
CA PHE A 164 21.84 12.64 9.97
C PHE A 164 21.19 11.89 11.14
N ALA A 165 21.10 12.52 12.31
CA ALA A 165 20.51 11.91 13.50
C ALA A 165 19.03 11.57 13.30
N VAL A 166 18.23 12.51 12.76
CA VAL A 166 16.80 12.30 12.50
C VAL A 166 16.59 11.14 11.53
N ARG A 167 17.33 11.12 10.42
CA ARG A 167 17.18 10.09 9.38
C ARG A 167 17.59 8.71 9.89
N THR A 168 18.75 8.61 10.54
CA THR A 168 19.23 7.35 11.11
C THR A 168 18.28 6.83 12.18
N THR A 169 17.77 7.71 13.05
CA THR A 169 16.81 7.32 14.09
C THR A 169 15.49 6.83 13.48
N TYR A 170 14.97 7.53 12.47
CA TYR A 170 13.76 7.11 11.77
C TYR A 170 13.93 5.75 11.09
N VAL A 171 15.04 5.55 10.38
CA VAL A 171 15.35 4.27 9.72
C VAL A 171 15.45 3.15 10.77
N ALA A 172 16.22 3.37 11.84
CA ALA A 172 16.37 2.39 12.92
C ALA A 172 15.02 2.05 13.58
N MET A 173 14.15 3.04 13.81
CA MET A 173 12.81 2.83 14.36
C MET A 173 11.93 2.01 13.41
N THR A 174 11.91 2.36 12.11
CA THR A 174 11.11 1.59 11.13
C THR A 174 11.61 0.16 10.96
N LEU A 175 12.93 -0.06 11.02
CA LEU A 175 13.54 -1.38 11.02
C LEU A 175 13.13 -2.18 12.27
N PHE A 176 13.22 -1.56 13.45
CA PHE A 176 12.81 -2.19 14.70
C PHE A 176 11.35 -2.62 14.66
N VAL A 177 10.44 -1.74 14.23
CA VAL A 177 9.02 -2.06 14.08
C VAL A 177 8.80 -3.19 13.08
N GLY A 178 9.47 -3.15 11.92
CA GLY A 178 9.36 -4.18 10.89
C GLY A 178 9.83 -5.57 11.35
N MET A 179 10.89 -5.63 12.16
CA MET A 179 11.36 -6.89 12.76
C MET A 179 10.45 -7.39 13.89
N THR A 180 9.79 -6.47 14.60
CA THR A 180 8.93 -6.77 15.76
C THR A 180 7.54 -7.23 15.34
N ILE A 181 7.00 -6.68 14.26
CA ILE A 181 5.62 -6.95 13.82
C ILE A 181 5.65 -7.45 12.36
N PRO A 182 6.04 -8.71 12.08
CA PRO A 182 6.21 -9.22 10.71
C PRO A 182 4.89 -9.69 10.07
N PHE A 183 3.77 -9.03 10.37
CA PHE A 183 2.42 -9.42 9.95
C PHE A 183 1.96 -8.62 8.73
N PHE A 184 2.52 -8.94 7.57
CA PHE A 184 2.36 -8.13 6.35
C PHE A 184 0.90 -7.86 5.96
N GLY A 185 0.08 -8.89 5.76
CA GLY A 185 -1.34 -8.72 5.39
C GLY A 185 -2.17 -8.02 6.46
N GLY A 186 -1.98 -8.38 7.74
CA GLY A 186 -2.67 -7.72 8.84
C GLY A 186 -2.37 -6.22 8.94
N LEU A 187 -1.10 -5.83 8.72
CA LEU A 187 -0.68 -4.43 8.73
C LEU A 187 -1.21 -3.67 7.52
N MET A 188 -1.19 -4.25 6.31
CA MET A 188 -1.76 -3.64 5.11
C MET A 188 -3.26 -3.42 5.27
N GLY A 189 -4.00 -4.45 5.71
CA GLY A 189 -5.43 -4.39 5.96
C GLY A 189 -5.80 -3.34 7.00
N PHE A 190 -4.98 -3.18 8.05
CA PHE A 190 -5.20 -2.17 9.09
C PHE A 190 -4.90 -0.76 8.60
N PHE A 191 -3.68 -0.49 8.11
CA PHE A 191 -3.23 0.84 7.73
C PHE A 191 -3.87 1.34 6.43
N GLY A 192 -4.26 0.44 5.53
CA GLY A 192 -5.03 0.75 4.33
C GLY A 192 -6.34 1.48 4.63
N GLY A 193 -7.07 1.03 5.65
CA GLY A 193 -8.24 1.73 6.15
C GLY A 193 -7.89 2.91 7.06
N PHE A 194 -7.15 2.66 8.14
CA PHE A 194 -7.00 3.64 9.22
C PHE A 194 -6.25 4.91 8.78
N ALA A 195 -5.13 4.77 8.09
CA ALA A 195 -4.26 5.88 7.74
C ALA A 195 -4.47 6.39 6.31
N LEU A 196 -4.69 5.46 5.38
CA LEU A 196 -4.70 5.77 3.94
C LEU A 196 -6.09 6.14 3.43
N ALA A 197 -7.16 5.54 3.95
CA ALA A 197 -8.50 5.89 3.52
C ALA A 197 -8.85 7.38 3.77
N PRO A 198 -8.50 7.99 4.92
CA PRO A 198 -8.68 9.43 5.12
C PRO A 198 -7.95 10.29 4.11
N THR A 199 -6.67 10.04 3.93
CA THR A 199 -5.79 10.89 3.13
C THR A 199 -6.01 10.73 1.62
N SER A 200 -6.50 9.56 1.19
CA SER A 200 -6.66 9.23 -0.23
C SER A 200 -8.11 9.32 -0.72
N TYR A 201 -9.10 8.91 0.08
CA TYR A 201 -10.47 8.74 -0.41
C TYR A 201 -11.41 9.87 -0.01
N TYR A 202 -11.40 10.33 1.25
CA TYR A 202 -12.43 11.28 1.70
C TYR A 202 -11.93 12.69 1.99
N LEU A 203 -10.75 12.90 2.59
CA LEU A 203 -10.27 14.27 2.89
C LEU A 203 -10.10 15.12 1.62
N PRO A 204 -9.46 14.64 0.54
CA PRO A 204 -9.35 15.42 -0.70
C PRO A 204 -10.72 15.78 -1.28
N CYS A 205 -11.70 14.87 -1.19
CA CYS A 205 -13.06 15.11 -1.66
C CYS A 205 -13.79 16.16 -0.84
N ILE A 206 -13.65 16.15 0.48
CA ILE A 206 -14.20 17.19 1.36
C ILE A 206 -13.58 18.55 1.02
N ILE A 207 -12.25 18.59 0.91
CA ILE A 207 -11.50 19.81 0.54
C ILE A 207 -11.97 20.34 -0.81
N TRP A 208 -12.15 19.46 -1.80
CA TRP A 208 -12.66 19.83 -3.13
C TRP A 208 -14.06 20.44 -3.06
N LEU A 209 -14.98 19.84 -2.30
CA LEU A 209 -16.34 20.35 -2.15
C LEU A 209 -16.37 21.74 -1.47
N ILE A 210 -15.46 22.00 -0.53
CA ILE A 210 -15.35 23.29 0.19
C ILE A 210 -14.74 24.39 -0.70
N ILE A 211 -13.64 24.07 -1.40
CA ILE A 211 -12.88 25.05 -2.19
C ILE A 211 -13.54 25.33 -3.54
N VAL A 212 -13.85 24.28 -4.30
CA VAL A 212 -14.33 24.41 -5.69
C VAL A 212 -15.84 24.63 -5.76
N LYS A 213 -16.59 24.13 -4.76
CA LYS A 213 -18.06 24.24 -4.68
C LYS A 213 -18.75 23.84 -6.00
N PRO A 214 -18.55 22.59 -6.48
CA PRO A 214 -19.14 22.13 -7.74
C PRO A 214 -20.68 22.21 -7.68
N LYS A 215 -21.32 22.32 -8.85
CA LYS A 215 -22.79 22.35 -8.97
C LYS A 215 -23.41 21.18 -8.19
N ARG A 216 -24.29 21.50 -7.24
CA ARG A 216 -25.02 20.51 -6.44
C ARG A 216 -25.76 19.55 -7.36
N PHE A 217 -25.70 18.25 -7.03
CA PHE A 217 -26.24 17.15 -7.85
C PHE A 217 -25.59 16.98 -9.23
N GLY A 218 -24.49 17.67 -9.54
CA GLY A 218 -23.68 17.38 -10.71
C GLY A 218 -22.84 16.10 -10.53
N PHE A 219 -22.25 15.60 -11.62
CA PHE A 219 -21.42 14.40 -11.62
C PHE A 219 -20.26 14.47 -10.62
N SER A 220 -19.50 15.59 -10.62
CA SER A 220 -18.40 15.80 -9.66
C SER A 220 -18.90 15.80 -8.21
N TRP A 221 -20.08 16.36 -7.93
CA TRP A 221 -20.64 16.39 -6.59
C TRP A 221 -20.99 14.98 -6.10
N TRP A 222 -21.64 14.17 -6.92
CA TRP A 222 -21.97 12.77 -6.59
C TRP A 222 -20.73 11.91 -6.41
N MET A 223 -19.74 12.05 -7.29
CA MET A 223 -18.49 11.27 -7.20
C MET A 223 -17.74 11.56 -5.90
N ASN A 224 -17.64 12.84 -5.50
CA ASN A 224 -16.98 13.19 -4.25
C ASN A 224 -17.73 12.63 -3.02
N TRP A 225 -19.07 12.68 -3.00
CA TRP A 225 -19.84 12.09 -1.89
C TRP A 225 -19.70 10.57 -1.83
N PHE A 226 -19.69 9.90 -2.99
CA PHE A 226 -19.43 8.47 -3.08
C PHE A 226 -18.06 8.11 -2.48
N CYS A 227 -17.01 8.82 -2.88
CA CYS A 227 -15.66 8.64 -2.32
C CYS A 227 -15.61 8.92 -0.81
N ILE A 228 -16.37 9.91 -0.32
CA ILE A 228 -16.46 10.22 1.11
C ILE A 228 -17.09 9.06 1.87
N ILE A 229 -18.25 8.57 1.43
CA ILE A 229 -18.97 7.49 2.10
C ILE A 229 -18.10 6.22 2.11
N ILE A 230 -17.54 5.84 0.96
CA ILE A 230 -16.65 4.67 0.89
C ILE A 230 -15.41 4.87 1.75
N GLY A 231 -14.76 6.03 1.69
CA GLY A 231 -13.57 6.31 2.47
C GLY A 231 -13.82 6.21 3.98
N VAL A 232 -14.96 6.73 4.46
CA VAL A 232 -15.37 6.61 5.87
C VAL A 232 -15.65 5.15 6.24
N LEU A 233 -16.36 4.41 5.38
CA LEU A 233 -16.61 2.99 5.61
C LEU A 233 -15.30 2.19 5.69
N LEU A 234 -14.35 2.43 4.78
CA LEU A 234 -13.02 1.81 4.81
C LEU A 234 -12.26 2.15 6.09
N THR A 235 -12.31 3.41 6.52
CA THR A 235 -11.62 3.88 7.74
C THR A 235 -12.15 3.20 9.00
N VAL A 236 -13.44 2.83 9.04
CA VAL A 236 -14.04 2.17 10.20
C VAL A 236 -13.90 0.65 10.10
N LEU A 237 -14.26 0.07 8.95
CA LEU A 237 -14.44 -1.37 8.82
C LEU A 237 -13.13 -2.11 8.61
N SER A 238 -12.22 -1.59 7.79
CA SER A 238 -10.99 -2.32 7.46
C SER A 238 -10.03 -2.46 8.66
N PRO A 239 -9.87 -1.44 9.53
CA PRO A 239 -9.07 -1.59 10.73
C PRO A 239 -9.59 -2.65 11.69
N ILE A 240 -10.92 -2.87 11.76
CA ILE A 240 -11.49 -3.95 12.57
C ILE A 240 -11.03 -5.31 12.04
N GLY A 241 -11.10 -5.52 10.72
CA GLY A 241 -10.62 -6.73 10.07
C GLY A 241 -9.11 -6.91 10.22
N GLY A 242 -8.34 -5.87 9.93
CA GLY A 242 -6.87 -5.88 10.06
C GLY A 242 -6.40 -6.17 11.49
N MET A 243 -7.02 -5.53 12.49
CA MET A 243 -6.72 -5.81 13.91
C MET A 243 -7.04 -7.26 14.28
N TRP A 244 -8.16 -7.80 13.81
CA TRP A 244 -8.51 -9.19 14.07
C TRP A 244 -7.46 -10.14 13.46
N THR A 245 -7.03 -9.89 12.22
CA THR A 245 -5.97 -10.67 11.55
C THR A 245 -4.66 -10.59 12.32
N LEU A 246 -4.25 -9.39 12.74
CA LEU A 246 -3.06 -9.16 13.56
C LEU A 246 -3.12 -9.93 14.89
N ILE A 247 -4.25 -9.87 15.60
CA ILE A 247 -4.43 -10.59 16.86
C ILE A 247 -4.33 -12.10 16.63
N LYS A 248 -4.95 -12.64 15.57
CA LYS A 248 -4.85 -14.07 15.25
C LYS A 248 -3.41 -14.49 14.92
N GLN A 249 -2.68 -13.71 14.13
CA GLN A 249 -1.30 -14.00 13.77
C GLN A 249 -0.36 -13.86 14.99
N ALA A 250 -0.57 -12.84 15.82
CA ALA A 250 0.24 -12.57 17.02
C ALA A 250 0.12 -13.67 18.09
N LYS A 251 -1.03 -14.33 18.22
CA LYS A 251 -1.24 -15.40 19.23
C LYS A 251 -0.23 -16.55 19.12
N ASN A 252 0.20 -16.87 17.91
CA ASN A 252 1.13 -17.97 17.65
C ASN A 252 2.57 -17.50 17.42
N TYR A 253 2.80 -16.19 17.43
CA TYR A 253 4.10 -15.61 17.14
C TYR A 253 4.98 -15.59 18.39
N ARG A 254 6.26 -15.94 18.22
CA ARG A 254 7.28 -15.84 19.25
C ARG A 254 8.36 -14.87 18.78
N PHE A 255 8.65 -13.88 19.62
CA PHE A 255 9.62 -12.85 19.30
C PHE A 255 11.04 -13.43 19.21
N TYR A 256 11.70 -13.14 18.09
CA TYR A 256 13.14 -13.36 17.87
C TYR A 256 13.64 -14.80 18.09
N GLN A 257 12.82 -15.80 17.74
CA GLN A 257 13.19 -17.24 17.75
C GLN A 257 13.55 -17.75 16.35
#